data_AF-A0A9P3E6K9-F1
#
_entry.id   AF-A0A9P3E6K9-F1
#
_cell.length_a   1.000
_cell.length_b   1.000
_cell.length_c   1.000
_cell.angle_alpha   90.00
_cell.angle_beta   90.00
_cell.angle_gamma   90.00
#
_symmetry.space_group_name_H-M   'P 1'
#
loop_
_entity.id
_entity.type
_entity.pdbx_description
1 polymer ?
#
loop_
_entity_poly.entity_id
_entity_poly.type
_entity_poly.pdbx_seq_one_letter_code
_entity_poly.pdbx_strand_id
1 'polypeptide(L)'
;MPRSTHLAITSRVPYLEQLGVGAVWLSLFYPSALKDGGCERRGELVDPKIGTLVDFYETMAAFEKGGMMVIVDIVPNHSSDEHVWFRDALHNPKGSVARDRGIFGDGLGPRRTRVFQTGSACLEPVGDGQFFVQPDLDRRNPRCARISGTFCASGPSSASRTVSPGT
;
A
#
# COMPACT_ATOMS: atom_id res chain seq x y z
N MET A 1 -23.10 0.93 19.54
CA MET A 1 -21.97 0.49 18.71
C MET A 1 -21.26 1.74 18.20
N PRO A 2 -19.94 1.91 18.41
CA PRO A 2 -19.23 3.00 17.75
C PRO A 2 -19.37 2.82 16.22
N ARG A 3 -19.66 3.91 15.50
CA ARG A 3 -19.68 3.91 14.03
C ARG A 3 -18.25 3.65 13.54
N SER A 4 -18.12 2.97 12.39
CA SER A 4 -16.83 2.79 11.76
C SER A 4 -16.16 4.15 11.46
N THR A 5 -14.84 4.16 11.46
CA THR A 5 -14.04 5.39 11.27
C THR A 5 -14.36 6.07 9.94
N HIS A 6 -14.62 5.29 8.88
CA HIS A 6 -15.06 5.80 7.57
C HIS A 6 -16.37 6.59 7.67
N LEU A 7 -17.37 6.05 8.36
CA LEU A 7 -18.65 6.73 8.56
C LEU A 7 -18.54 7.94 9.49
N ALA A 8 -17.58 7.94 10.43
CA ALA A 8 -17.30 9.10 11.25
C ALA A 8 -16.73 10.27 10.42
N ILE A 9 -15.83 9.99 9.47
CA ILE A 9 -15.29 11.00 8.55
C ILE A 9 -16.37 11.52 7.60
N THR A 10 -17.26 10.65 7.12
CA THR A 10 -18.41 11.03 6.28
C THR A 10 -19.25 12.13 6.92
N SER A 11 -19.47 12.08 8.24
CA SER A 11 -20.24 13.12 8.96
C SER A 11 -19.57 14.50 8.99
N ARG A 12 -18.29 14.60 8.61
CA ARG A 12 -17.52 15.85 8.55
C ARG A 12 -17.60 16.55 7.19
N VAL A 13 -18.19 15.91 6.17
CA VAL A 13 -18.32 16.49 4.82
C VAL A 13 -18.88 17.92 4.84
N PRO A 14 -20.00 18.24 5.54
CA PRO A 14 -20.54 19.61 5.56
C PRO A 14 -19.57 20.64 6.17
N TYR A 15 -18.77 20.23 7.14
CA TYR A 15 -17.75 21.09 7.74
C TYR A 15 -16.59 21.34 6.77
N LEU A 16 -16.16 20.32 6.04
CA LEU A 16 -15.08 20.43 5.05
C LEU A 16 -15.51 21.28 3.85
N GLU A 17 -16.77 21.20 3.43
CA GLU A 17 -17.35 22.10 2.42
C GLU A 17 -17.32 23.55 2.87
N GLN A 18 -17.71 23.85 4.12
CA GLN A 18 -17.68 25.21 4.67
C GLN A 18 -16.26 25.79 4.73
N LEU A 19 -15.25 24.94 4.93
CA LEU A 19 -13.84 25.33 4.88
C LEU A 19 -13.32 25.54 3.45
N GLY A 20 -14.07 25.15 2.42
CA GLY A 20 -13.64 25.23 1.02
C GLY A 20 -12.59 24.17 0.63
N VAL A 21 -12.59 23.02 1.30
CA VAL A 21 -11.67 21.92 0.98
C VAL A 21 -12.04 21.32 -0.39
N GLY A 22 -11.06 21.25 -1.31
CA GLY A 22 -11.25 20.64 -2.64
C GLY A 22 -10.79 19.17 -2.74
N ALA A 23 -9.96 18.71 -1.81
CA ALA A 23 -9.49 17.33 -1.78
C ALA A 23 -9.16 16.86 -0.35
N VAL A 24 -9.36 15.57 -0.09
CA VAL A 24 -9.01 14.90 1.16
C VAL A 24 -8.02 13.78 0.88
N TRP A 25 -6.91 13.77 1.60
CA TRP A 25 -5.96 12.66 1.60
C TRP A 25 -6.27 11.73 2.75
N LEU A 26 -6.69 10.50 2.43
CA LEU A 26 -6.88 9.44 3.40
C LEU A 26 -5.55 8.70 3.60
N SER A 27 -5.05 8.75 4.84
CA SER A 27 -3.96 7.89 5.28
C SER A 27 -4.34 6.41 5.14
N LEU A 28 -3.33 5.55 5.09
CA LEU A 28 -3.46 4.10 4.96
C LEU A 28 -4.60 3.49 5.80
N PHE A 29 -5.53 2.83 5.11
CA PHE A 29 -6.71 2.17 5.68
C PHE A 29 -6.73 0.66 5.42
N TYR A 30 -5.60 0.10 4.98
CA TYR A 30 -5.43 -1.34 4.75
C TYR A 30 -5.13 -2.07 6.06
N PRO A 31 -5.49 -3.37 6.19
CA PRO A 31 -5.17 -4.14 7.39
C PRO A 31 -3.66 -4.30 7.57
N SER A 32 -3.12 -3.64 8.59
CA SER A 32 -1.69 -3.63 8.91
C SER A 32 -1.45 -3.97 10.38
N ALA A 33 -0.34 -4.67 10.67
CA ALA A 33 0.12 -4.88 12.04
C ALA A 33 0.73 -3.60 12.66
N LEU A 34 0.73 -2.47 11.92
CA LEU A 34 1.26 -1.17 12.31
C LEU A 34 2.76 -1.18 12.65
N LYS A 35 3.55 -2.17 12.19
CA LYS A 35 5.01 -2.15 12.42
C LYS A 35 5.67 -0.94 11.75
N ASP A 36 5.17 -0.54 10.57
CA ASP A 36 5.64 0.65 9.81
C ASP A 36 4.51 1.65 9.48
N GLY A 37 3.46 1.75 10.31
CA GLY A 37 2.44 2.80 10.17
C GLY A 37 1.32 2.57 9.13
N GLY A 38 1.07 1.32 8.70
CA GLY A 38 -0.11 0.99 7.88
C GLY A 38 0.19 0.41 6.48
N CYS A 39 1.46 0.32 6.07
CA CYS A 39 1.88 -0.05 4.71
C CYS A 39 1.85 -1.56 4.40
N GLU A 40 1.09 -2.35 5.15
CA GLU A 40 1.09 -3.81 5.03
C GLU A 40 -0.22 -4.25 4.36
N ARG A 41 -0.15 -4.88 3.18
CA ARG A 41 -1.33 -5.49 2.56
C ARG A 41 -1.38 -6.97 2.93
N ARG A 42 -2.43 -7.43 3.61
CA ARG A 42 -2.67 -8.86 3.90
C ARG A 42 -3.65 -9.55 2.95
N GLY A 43 -4.39 -8.77 2.16
CA GLY A 43 -5.34 -9.28 1.16
C GLY A 43 -6.67 -8.53 1.14
N GLU A 44 -7.07 -7.94 2.26
CA GLU A 44 -8.30 -7.11 2.34
C GLU A 44 -8.00 -5.64 1.99
N LEU A 45 -8.99 -4.97 1.39
CA LEU A 45 -8.88 -3.58 0.92
C LEU A 45 -9.14 -2.55 2.02
N VAL A 46 -9.81 -2.94 3.11
CA VAL A 46 -10.12 -2.08 4.26
C VAL A 46 -9.86 -2.88 5.53
N ASP A 47 -9.17 -2.29 6.51
CA ASP A 47 -8.99 -2.91 7.84
C ASP A 47 -10.36 -3.04 8.54
N PRO A 48 -10.79 -4.25 8.94
CA PRO A 48 -12.07 -4.45 9.63
C PRO A 48 -12.24 -3.61 10.91
N LYS A 49 -11.15 -3.15 11.53
CA LYS A 49 -11.18 -2.28 12.71
C LYS A 49 -11.72 -0.88 12.41
N ILE A 50 -11.60 -0.41 11.17
CA ILE A 50 -11.97 0.96 10.77
C ILE A 50 -13.18 1.00 9.84
N GLY A 51 -13.72 -0.16 9.46
CA GLY A 51 -14.98 -0.28 8.72
C GLY A 51 -14.98 -1.40 7.70
N THR A 52 -15.97 -1.36 6.84
CA THR A 52 -16.11 -2.28 5.71
C THR A 52 -15.77 -1.60 4.39
N LEU A 53 -15.61 -2.39 3.33
CA LEU A 53 -15.49 -1.85 1.97
C LEU A 53 -16.75 -1.07 1.56
N VAL A 54 -17.93 -1.45 2.07
CA VAL A 54 -19.18 -0.71 1.84
C VAL A 54 -19.11 0.67 2.49
N ASP A 55 -18.66 0.75 3.74
CA ASP A 55 -18.49 2.03 4.46
C ASP A 55 -17.50 2.96 3.72
N PHE A 56 -16.44 2.39 3.13
CA PHE A 56 -15.50 3.14 2.31
C PHE A 56 -16.19 3.73 1.06
N TYR A 57 -16.97 2.93 0.32
CA TYR A 57 -17.72 3.43 -0.84
C TYR A 57 -18.75 4.50 -0.47
N GLU A 58 -19.46 4.33 0.64
CA GLU A 58 -20.39 5.35 1.15
C GLU A 58 -19.66 6.67 1.45
N THR A 59 -18.46 6.58 2.05
CA THR A 59 -17.61 7.73 2.32
C THR A 59 -17.16 8.42 1.03
N MET A 60 -16.76 7.65 0.01
CA MET A 60 -16.36 8.20 -1.29
C MET A 60 -17.50 8.95 -1.96
N ALA A 61 -18.71 8.35 -1.96
CA ALA A 61 -19.89 8.97 -2.54
C ALA A 61 -20.30 10.27 -1.80
N ALA A 62 -20.07 10.34 -0.49
CA ALA A 62 -20.33 11.56 0.27
C ALA A 62 -19.33 12.68 -0.05
N PHE A 63 -18.05 12.37 -0.20
CA PHE A 63 -17.03 13.35 -0.62
C PHE A 63 -17.28 13.86 -2.04
N GLU A 64 -17.61 12.97 -2.97
CA GLU A 64 -17.94 13.35 -4.35
C GLU A 64 -19.15 14.28 -4.40
N LYS A 65 -20.21 13.98 -3.64
CA LYS A 65 -21.39 14.86 -3.51
C LYS A 65 -21.04 16.24 -2.98
N GLY A 66 -20.05 16.33 -2.09
CA GLY A 66 -19.54 17.59 -1.58
C GLY A 66 -18.49 18.27 -2.47
N GLY A 67 -18.30 17.79 -3.69
CA GLY A 67 -17.37 18.39 -4.65
C GLY A 67 -15.89 18.18 -4.31
N MET A 68 -15.57 17.21 -3.44
CA MET A 68 -14.22 16.91 -2.99
C MET A 68 -13.63 15.72 -3.74
N MET A 69 -12.34 15.82 -4.06
CA MET A 69 -11.54 14.69 -4.54
C MET A 69 -10.99 13.88 -3.36
N VAL A 70 -10.80 12.57 -3.55
CA VAL A 70 -10.14 11.72 -2.55
C VAL A 70 -8.82 11.19 -3.10
N ILE A 71 -7.75 11.36 -2.31
CA ILE A 71 -6.42 10.83 -2.57
C ILE A 71 -6.15 9.72 -1.56
N VAL A 72 -5.64 8.58 -2.03
CA VAL A 72 -5.32 7.42 -1.20
C VAL A 72 -3.86 7.02 -1.37
N ASP A 73 -3.24 6.53 -0.29
CA ASP A 73 -1.89 6.00 -0.36
C ASP A 73 -1.83 4.68 -1.13
N ILE A 74 -0.86 4.59 -2.04
CA ILE A 74 -0.45 3.36 -2.72
C ILE A 74 1.00 3.12 -2.37
N VAL A 75 1.30 1.97 -1.76
CA VAL A 75 2.65 1.63 -1.31
C VAL A 75 3.13 0.38 -2.05
N PRO A 76 3.79 0.53 -3.21
CA PRO A 76 4.19 -0.60 -4.04
C PRO A 76 5.63 -1.06 -3.79
N ASN A 77 6.34 -0.51 -2.79
CA ASN A 77 7.76 -0.79 -2.57
C ASN A 77 7.98 -2.10 -1.83
N HIS A 78 7.41 -2.20 -0.62
CA HIS A 78 7.47 -3.37 0.25
C HIS A 78 6.07 -3.94 0.47
N SER A 79 6.05 -5.20 0.91
CA SER A 79 4.84 -5.89 1.37
C SER A 79 4.96 -6.22 2.86
N SER A 80 3.97 -6.91 3.43
CA SER A 80 4.15 -7.53 4.76
C SER A 80 4.95 -8.83 4.61
N ASP A 81 5.73 -9.19 5.64
CA ASP A 81 6.30 -10.52 5.82
C ASP A 81 5.23 -11.64 5.81
N GLU A 82 3.99 -11.29 6.16
CA GLU A 82 2.83 -12.18 6.08
C GLU A 82 2.13 -12.16 4.72
N HIS A 83 2.51 -11.29 3.80
CA HIS A 83 1.90 -11.23 2.47
C HIS A 83 2.07 -12.57 1.75
N VAL A 84 1.01 -13.07 1.11
CA VAL A 84 0.98 -14.41 0.47
C VAL A 84 2.14 -14.63 -0.49
N TRP A 85 2.51 -13.60 -1.27
CA TRP A 85 3.66 -13.66 -2.18
C TRP A 85 5.01 -13.75 -1.47
N PHE A 86 5.18 -13.08 -0.33
CA PHE A 86 6.44 -13.16 0.41
C PHE A 86 6.56 -14.51 1.12
N ARG A 87 5.48 -14.99 1.74
CA ARG A 87 5.41 -16.36 2.28
C ARG A 87 5.68 -17.40 1.19
N ASP A 88 5.07 -17.26 0.02
CA ASP A 88 5.33 -18.15 -1.13
C ASP A 88 6.81 -18.10 -1.54
N ALA A 89 7.41 -16.90 -1.61
CA ALA A 89 8.84 -16.75 -1.89
C ALA A 89 9.72 -17.48 -0.86
N LEU A 90 9.41 -17.37 0.44
CA LEU A 90 10.17 -18.02 1.52
C LEU A 90 10.14 -19.56 1.46
N HIS A 91 9.00 -20.15 1.08
CA HIS A 91 8.84 -21.61 1.04
C HIS A 91 9.36 -22.27 -0.26
N ASN A 92 9.72 -21.49 -1.28
CA ASN A 92 10.18 -22.02 -2.56
C ASN A 92 11.70 -21.90 -2.72
N PRO A 93 12.35 -22.82 -3.46
CA PRO A 93 13.79 -22.82 -3.60
C PRO A 93 14.33 -21.58 -4.32
N LYS A 94 15.61 -21.28 -4.09
CA LYS A 94 16.38 -20.28 -4.85
C LYS A 94 16.24 -20.49 -6.36
N GLY A 95 15.97 -19.42 -7.10
CA GLY A 95 15.77 -19.44 -8.56
C GLY A 95 14.36 -19.85 -9.02
N SER A 96 13.43 -20.08 -8.09
CA SER A 96 12.02 -20.27 -8.44
C SER A 96 11.35 -18.96 -8.83
N VAL A 97 10.28 -19.08 -9.63
CA VAL A 97 9.41 -17.94 -10.00
C VAL A 97 8.87 -17.19 -8.79
N ALA A 98 8.59 -17.90 -7.68
CA ALA A 98 8.12 -17.30 -6.45
C ALA A 98 9.21 -16.47 -5.78
N ARG A 99 10.45 -16.99 -5.76
CA ARG A 99 11.62 -16.32 -5.20
C ARG A 99 11.95 -15.03 -5.95
N ASP A 100 11.76 -15.00 -7.27
CA ASP A 100 12.01 -13.82 -8.13
C ASP A 100 11.13 -12.60 -7.80
N ARG A 101 10.10 -12.75 -6.95
CA ARG A 101 9.24 -11.62 -6.56
C ARG A 101 9.87 -10.71 -5.50
N GLY A 102 10.82 -11.22 -4.72
CA GLY A 102 11.44 -10.51 -3.61
C GLY A 102 12.93 -10.24 -3.81
N ILE A 103 13.48 -9.32 -3.02
CA ILE A 103 14.92 -9.05 -3.02
C ILE A 103 15.61 -9.97 -2.00
N PHE A 104 16.27 -11.02 -2.51
CA PHE A 104 17.08 -11.94 -1.72
C PHE A 104 18.55 -11.83 -2.11
N GLY A 105 19.43 -11.73 -1.12
CA GLY A 105 20.87 -11.68 -1.32
C GLY A 105 21.55 -12.93 -0.77
N ASP A 106 22.55 -13.45 -1.47
CA ASP A 106 23.40 -14.50 -0.90
C ASP A 106 24.20 -13.96 0.28
N GLY A 107 24.35 -14.75 1.35
CA GLY A 107 25.22 -14.40 2.45
C GLY A 107 26.65 -14.17 1.95
N LEU A 108 27.19 -12.97 2.17
CA LEU A 108 28.46 -12.52 1.58
C LEU A 108 29.70 -13.17 2.20
N GLY A 109 29.52 -14.23 2.98
CA GLY A 109 30.53 -14.76 3.89
C GLY A 109 31.08 -13.67 4.83
N PRO A 110 32.12 -13.97 5.63
CA PRO A 110 32.60 -13.07 6.68
C PRO A 110 33.25 -11.75 6.21
N ARG A 111 33.26 -11.40 4.91
CA ARG A 111 34.09 -10.28 4.40
C ARG A 111 33.40 -9.20 3.57
N ARG A 112 32.11 -9.29 3.21
CA ARG A 112 31.53 -8.32 2.26
C ARG A 112 30.09 -7.88 2.49
N THR A 113 29.57 -7.77 3.71
CA THR A 113 28.25 -7.14 3.90
C THR A 113 28.39 -5.64 4.09
N ARG A 114 28.33 -4.84 3.02
CA ARG A 114 28.00 -3.41 3.12
C ARG A 114 26.53 -3.21 2.77
N VAL A 115 25.68 -3.34 3.77
CA VAL A 115 24.34 -2.73 3.75
C VAL A 115 24.51 -1.36 4.42
N PHE A 116 24.05 -0.31 3.76
CA PHE A 116 23.96 1.02 4.37
C PHE A 116 22.86 0.94 5.43
N GLN A 117 23.25 0.76 6.69
CA GLN A 117 22.33 0.57 7.80
C GLN A 117 22.05 1.89 8.49
N THR A 118 20.82 2.40 8.30
CA THR A 118 20.22 3.39 9.19
C THR A 118 18.93 2.77 9.74
N GLY A 119 18.96 2.28 10.98
CA GLY A 119 17.78 1.73 11.68
C GLY A 119 17.81 0.23 11.98
N SER A 120 16.67 -0.28 12.48
CA SER A 120 16.43 -1.60 13.07
C SER A 120 16.21 -2.75 12.08
N ALA A 121 16.42 -2.54 10.77
CA ALA A 121 16.24 -3.60 9.78
C ALA A 121 17.47 -4.52 9.77
N CYS A 122 17.34 -5.67 10.44
CA CYS A 122 18.36 -6.72 10.46
C CYS A 122 18.19 -7.63 9.24
N LEU A 123 19.30 -8.19 8.74
CA LEU A 123 19.25 -9.26 7.74
C LEU A 123 18.60 -10.51 8.36
N GLU A 124 17.49 -10.97 7.78
CA GLU A 124 16.79 -12.18 8.18
C GLU A 124 17.21 -13.36 7.30
N PRO A 125 17.67 -14.49 7.90
CA PRO A 125 18.06 -15.67 7.14
C PRO A 125 16.83 -16.41 6.62
N VAL A 126 16.89 -16.86 5.38
CA VAL A 126 15.86 -17.70 4.75
C VAL A 126 16.04 -19.19 5.09
N GLY A 127 17.27 -19.60 5.39
CA GLY A 127 17.64 -20.99 5.69
C GLY A 127 18.32 -21.74 4.55
N ASP A 128 18.36 -21.17 3.35
CA ASP A 128 19.00 -21.72 2.13
C ASP A 128 20.30 -20.98 1.76
N GLY A 129 20.86 -20.21 2.69
CA GLY A 129 22.05 -19.37 2.48
C GLY A 129 21.76 -17.96 1.96
N GLN A 130 20.48 -17.64 1.67
CA GLN A 130 20.05 -16.29 1.34
C GLN A 130 19.51 -15.52 2.56
N PHE A 131 19.55 -14.19 2.44
CA PHE A 131 19.05 -13.23 3.42
C PHE A 131 18.18 -12.17 2.76
N PHE A 132 17.29 -11.57 3.53
CA PHE A 132 16.50 -10.38 3.15
C PHE A 132 16.53 -9.34 4.28
N VAL A 133 16.23 -8.07 3.98
CA VAL A 133 16.20 -6.97 4.99
C VAL A 133 14.77 -6.58 5.32
N GLN A 134 13.96 -6.37 4.29
CA GLN A 134 12.52 -6.21 4.35
C GLN A 134 11.92 -7.01 3.18
N PRO A 135 10.63 -7.39 3.26
CA PRO A 135 9.89 -8.05 2.16
C PRO A 135 9.63 -7.09 0.98
N ASP A 136 10.71 -6.54 0.42
CA ASP A 136 10.73 -5.66 -0.74
C ASP A 136 10.43 -6.43 -2.03
N LEU A 137 9.59 -5.84 -2.89
CA LEU A 137 9.30 -6.40 -4.20
C LEU A 137 10.44 -6.08 -5.18
N ASP A 138 10.91 -7.09 -5.93
CA ASP A 138 11.94 -6.88 -6.94
C ASP A 138 11.39 -6.14 -8.16
N ARG A 139 11.68 -4.84 -8.28
CA ARG A 139 11.22 -4.01 -9.41
C ARG A 139 11.86 -4.35 -10.76
N ARG A 140 12.94 -5.13 -10.77
CA ARG A 140 13.54 -5.64 -12.02
C ARG A 140 12.72 -6.78 -12.60
N ASN A 141 11.94 -7.48 -11.77
CA ASN A 141 11.00 -8.49 -12.24
C ASN A 141 9.81 -7.80 -12.92
N PRO A 142 9.58 -8.02 -14.23
CA PRO A 142 8.47 -7.37 -14.95
C PRO A 142 7.09 -7.74 -14.40
N ARG A 143 6.96 -8.88 -13.69
CA ARG A 143 5.72 -9.27 -13.02
C ARG A 143 5.43 -8.40 -11.79
N CYS A 144 6.47 -7.94 -11.10
CA CYS A 144 6.35 -7.04 -9.95
C CYS A 144 6.22 -5.58 -10.39
N ALA A 145 6.94 -5.17 -11.45
CA ALA A 145 6.87 -3.80 -11.97
C ALA A 145 5.46 -3.41 -12.46
N ARG A 146 4.69 -4.38 -13.00
CA ARG A 146 3.33 -4.13 -13.52
C ARG A 146 2.26 -3.94 -12.44
N ILE A 147 2.51 -4.28 -11.18
CA ILE A 147 1.53 -4.16 -10.09
C ILE A 147 1.07 -2.71 -9.91
N SER A 148 1.98 -1.74 -10.04
CA SER A 148 1.64 -0.32 -9.96
C SER A 148 0.84 0.17 -11.17
N GLY A 149 1.04 -0.43 -12.35
CA GLY A 149 0.39 -0.03 -13.60
C GLY A 149 -1.08 -0.42 -13.67
N THR A 150 -1.45 -1.57 -13.08
CA THR A 150 -2.84 -2.04 -13.05
C THR A 150 -3.73 -1.14 -12.18
N PHE A 151 -3.18 -0.53 -11.12
CA PHE A 151 -3.95 0.34 -10.20
C PHE A 151 -4.36 1.67 -10.85
N CYS A 152 -3.50 2.27 -11.68
CA CYS A 152 -3.82 3.51 -12.39
C CYS A 152 -4.79 3.32 -13.57
N ALA A 153 -4.86 2.12 -14.16
CA ALA A 153 -5.64 1.89 -15.38
C ALA A 153 -7.12 1.55 -15.13
N SER A 154 -7.53 1.33 -13.88
CA SER A 154 -8.90 0.92 -13.51
C SER A 154 -9.78 2.03 -12.93
N GLY A 155 -9.35 3.30 -12.98
CA GLY A 155 -10.20 4.43 -12.62
C GLY A 155 -11.29 4.68 -13.65
N PRO A 156 -12.52 5.08 -13.26
CA PRO A 156 -13.53 5.50 -14.24
C PRO A 156 -12.99 6.68 -15.05
N SER A 157 -13.02 6.53 -16.38
CA SER A 157 -12.67 7.57 -17.34
C SER A 157 -13.74 8.66 -17.31
N SER A 158 -13.69 9.56 -16.34
CA SER A 158 -14.56 10.75 -16.33
C SER A 158 -14.02 11.84 -15.42
N ALA A 159 -13.00 12.58 -15.88
CA ALA A 159 -12.77 13.96 -15.43
C ALA A 159 -11.73 14.66 -16.31
N SER A 160 -12.07 15.00 -17.56
CA SER A 160 -11.45 16.16 -18.20
C SER A 160 -12.29 17.39 -17.86
N ARG A 161 -12.00 18.04 -16.73
CA ARG A 161 -12.43 19.43 -16.54
C ARG A 161 -11.36 20.32 -17.18
N THR A 162 -11.66 20.81 -18.37
CA THR A 162 -10.93 21.94 -18.95
C THR A 162 -11.14 23.15 -18.06
N VAL A 163 -10.07 23.60 -17.40
CA VAL A 163 -10.03 24.91 -16.76
C VAL A 163 -9.82 25.93 -17.87
N SER A 164 -10.86 26.70 -18.19
CA SER A 164 -10.71 27.87 -19.06
C SER A 164 -9.93 28.95 -18.31
N PRO A 165 -8.93 29.60 -18.92
CA PRO A 165 -8.25 30.74 -18.31
C PRO A 165 -9.23 31.92 -18.28
N GLY A 166 -9.50 32.45 -17.08
CA GLY A 166 -10.34 33.61 -16.88
C GLY A 166 -9.74 34.87 -17.49
N THR A 167 -10.58 35.62 -18.19
CA THR A 167 -10.39 37.04 -18.55
C THR A 167 -10.70 37.97 -17.39
#